data_AF-A0A9W8WJ74-F1
#
_entry.id   AF-A0A9W8WJ74-F1
#
_cell.length_a   1.000
_cell.length_b   1.000
_cell.length_c   1.000
_cell.angle_alpha   90.00
_cell.angle_beta   90.00
_cell.angle_gamma   90.00
#
_symmetry.space_group_name_H-M   'P 1'
#
loop_
_entity.id
_entity.type
_entity.pdbx_description
1 polymer ?
#
loop_
_entity_poly.entity_id
_entity_poly.type
_entity_poly.pdbx_seq_one_letter_code
_entity_poly.pdbx_strand_id
1 'polypeptide(L)'
;MFADITKPPAPLPTSQLTTPSKGVSLLPPLSRRGHGPGLIILHQHLEDPLAFYDGVPSPLLKWAEEGYAVVQLEPTSFDGRPAEDALREAVEALNQCSKCEPKGKVGLVSYEPDLWNQAASALAQVPQIIAGIIYANVSALDSLVTVKIPILNHVAGQAGLSAVSTKQQGVTQYKYPTMKSHGFATPASEHFHYITESISHTRSLQFLKPLMGGPNFDLEAIWEEHTYYEFADRSVEHTMSTMVQEPYVNHVPTLTGGIGRQKLTNFYRNNFIFNNSADTELELISRTLGINTVVDEFIFKFTHDREIDWLLPGVPATGLKAEVPFTAVVNIRGDRLYHEHISWDQGTVLKQLGLLPEYLPFPYDLPDSKAGSFEYRVPIAGSEGAVKMRDRNGVPSNEMFKLEGRKTEDK
;
A
#
# COMPACT_ATOMS: atom_id res chain seq x y z
N MET A 1 -16.08 16.03 -7.47
CA MET A 1 -17.26 16.34 -6.63
C MET A 1 -17.48 15.11 -5.76
N PHE A 2 -17.37 15.27 -4.44
CA PHE A 2 -17.54 14.16 -3.49
C PHE A 2 -18.98 13.62 -3.52
N ALA A 3 -19.19 12.45 -2.95
CA ALA A 3 -20.53 11.88 -2.83
C ALA A 3 -21.45 12.82 -2.03
N ASP A 4 -22.75 12.74 -2.28
CA ASP A 4 -23.75 13.46 -1.51
C ASP A 4 -23.80 12.91 -0.08
N ILE A 5 -23.11 13.60 0.84
CA ILE A 5 -22.98 13.22 2.25
C ILE A 5 -24.31 13.19 3.02
N THR A 6 -25.41 13.68 2.41
CA THR A 6 -26.75 13.57 3.01
C THR A 6 -27.36 12.18 2.81
N LYS A 7 -26.72 11.32 2.02
CA LYS A 7 -27.15 9.96 1.73
C LYS A 7 -26.10 8.95 2.23
N PRO A 8 -26.50 7.74 2.65
CA PRO A 8 -25.55 6.67 2.91
C PRO A 8 -24.66 6.42 1.69
N PRO A 9 -23.36 6.14 1.88
CA PRO A 9 -22.48 5.75 0.78
C PRO A 9 -22.98 4.48 0.09
N ALA A 10 -22.69 4.37 -1.20
CA ALA A 10 -22.93 3.14 -1.93
C ALA A 10 -22.14 1.98 -1.29
N PRO A 11 -22.73 0.78 -1.20
CA PRO A 11 -22.03 -0.39 -0.70
C PRO A 11 -20.82 -0.72 -1.59
N LEU A 12 -19.88 -1.49 -1.03
CA LEU A 12 -18.77 -2.03 -1.83
C LEU A 12 -19.31 -2.91 -2.96
N PRO A 13 -18.64 -2.92 -4.13
CA PRO A 13 -18.99 -3.85 -5.20
C PRO A 13 -18.96 -5.29 -4.69
N THR A 14 -20.03 -6.04 -4.96
CA THR A 14 -20.10 -7.46 -4.63
C THR A 14 -19.31 -8.27 -5.65
N SER A 15 -18.52 -9.24 -5.18
CA SER A 15 -17.85 -10.20 -6.05
C SER A 15 -18.86 -11.04 -6.82
N GLN A 16 -18.76 -11.03 -8.14
CA GLN A 16 -19.61 -11.80 -9.06
C GLN A 16 -18.73 -12.75 -9.86
N LEU A 17 -18.25 -13.80 -9.20
CA LEU A 17 -17.43 -14.82 -9.83
C LEU A 17 -18.31 -15.67 -10.77
N THR A 18 -17.81 -15.89 -11.98
CA THR A 18 -18.41 -16.81 -12.94
C THR A 18 -17.36 -17.84 -13.36
N THR A 19 -17.80 -19.04 -13.72
CA THR A 19 -16.92 -20.14 -14.13
C THR A 19 -17.30 -20.55 -15.55
N PRO A 20 -16.73 -19.92 -16.60
CA PRO A 20 -17.07 -20.23 -17.99
C PRO A 20 -16.87 -21.71 -18.35
N SER A 21 -15.81 -22.32 -17.81
CA SER A 21 -15.52 -23.74 -17.96
C SER A 21 -14.60 -24.23 -16.83
N LYS A 22 -14.24 -25.52 -16.84
CA LYS A 22 -13.39 -26.13 -15.81
C LYS A 22 -12.02 -25.45 -15.77
N GLY A 23 -11.63 -24.96 -14.59
CA GLY A 23 -10.34 -24.29 -14.38
C GLY A 23 -10.27 -22.86 -14.93
N VAL A 24 -11.40 -22.31 -15.40
CA VAL A 24 -11.50 -20.93 -15.91
C VAL A 24 -12.47 -20.16 -15.01
N SER A 25 -12.00 -19.10 -14.38
CA SER A 25 -12.82 -18.23 -13.53
C SER A 25 -12.75 -16.79 -13.99
N LEU A 26 -13.88 -16.10 -14.12
CA LEU A 26 -13.96 -14.68 -14.48
C LEU A 26 -14.52 -13.89 -13.31
N LEU A 27 -13.77 -12.88 -12.87
CA LEU A 27 -14.17 -11.91 -11.87
C LEU A 27 -14.16 -10.49 -12.50
N PRO A 28 -15.31 -9.80 -12.55
CA PRO A 28 -15.34 -8.40 -12.97
C PRO A 28 -14.61 -7.46 -12.00
N PRO A 29 -14.28 -6.22 -12.43
CA PRO A 29 -13.65 -5.23 -11.57
C PRO A 29 -14.45 -4.98 -10.28
N LEU A 30 -13.73 -4.81 -9.16
CA LEU A 30 -14.25 -4.47 -7.84
C LEU A 30 -14.00 -3.00 -7.45
N SER A 31 -13.59 -2.19 -8.41
CA SER A 31 -13.53 -0.73 -8.28
C SER A 31 -14.93 -0.12 -8.37
N ARG A 32 -15.15 1.06 -7.76
CA ARG A 32 -16.38 1.85 -7.92
C ARG A 32 -16.66 2.20 -9.38
N ARG A 33 -15.62 2.42 -10.18
CA ARG A 33 -15.72 2.62 -11.63
C ARG A 33 -16.49 1.50 -12.33
N GLY A 34 -16.42 0.27 -11.81
CA GLY A 34 -17.23 -0.86 -12.27
C GLY A 34 -16.85 -1.44 -13.63
N HIS A 35 -15.84 -0.88 -14.31
CA HIS A 35 -15.27 -1.40 -15.54
C HIS A 35 -13.75 -1.16 -15.59
N GLY A 36 -13.04 -1.96 -16.39
CA GLY A 36 -11.60 -1.78 -16.64
C GLY A 36 -11.03 -2.82 -17.59
N PRO A 37 -9.73 -2.73 -17.95
CA PRO A 37 -9.14 -3.57 -18.97
C PRO A 37 -9.05 -5.04 -18.52
N GLY A 38 -8.94 -5.93 -19.50
CA GLY A 38 -8.84 -7.36 -19.28
C GLY A 38 -7.46 -7.80 -18.80
N LEU A 39 -7.42 -8.70 -17.82
CA LEU A 39 -6.22 -9.33 -17.32
C LEU A 39 -6.43 -10.84 -17.22
N ILE A 40 -5.44 -11.62 -17.63
CA ILE A 40 -5.40 -13.06 -17.39
C ILE A 40 -4.38 -13.32 -16.29
N ILE A 41 -4.73 -14.15 -15.31
CA ILE A 41 -3.78 -14.65 -14.32
C ILE A 41 -3.66 -16.17 -14.42
N LEU A 42 -2.43 -16.68 -14.36
CA LEU A 42 -2.14 -18.11 -14.28
C LEU A 42 -1.77 -18.41 -12.83
N HIS A 43 -2.66 -19.08 -12.13
CA HIS A 43 -2.51 -19.36 -10.71
C HIS A 43 -3.39 -20.54 -10.31
N GLN A 44 -2.88 -21.39 -9.42
CA GLN A 44 -3.66 -22.43 -8.77
C GLN A 44 -4.09 -21.95 -7.39
N HIS A 45 -5.39 -21.74 -7.20
CA HIS A 45 -5.95 -21.49 -5.88
C HIS A 45 -6.03 -22.81 -5.08
N LEU A 46 -5.91 -22.73 -3.75
CA LEU A 46 -5.96 -23.93 -2.90
C LEU A 46 -7.39 -24.39 -2.62
N GLU A 47 -8.26 -23.46 -2.21
CA GLU A 47 -9.64 -23.77 -1.81
C GLU A 47 -10.65 -22.80 -2.41
N ASP A 48 -10.49 -21.49 -2.15
CA ASP A 48 -11.42 -20.46 -2.63
C ASP A 48 -10.65 -19.39 -3.43
N PRO A 49 -11.00 -19.15 -4.72
CA PRO A 49 -10.38 -18.11 -5.53
C PRO A 49 -10.71 -16.70 -5.02
N LEU A 50 -11.69 -16.54 -4.12
CA LEU A 50 -12.05 -15.28 -3.46
C LEU A 50 -11.63 -15.24 -1.97
N ALA A 51 -10.68 -16.08 -1.56
CA ALA A 51 -10.21 -16.08 -0.18
C ALA A 51 -9.40 -14.83 0.20
N PHE A 52 -9.43 -14.51 1.49
CA PHE A 52 -8.47 -13.64 2.17
C PHE A 52 -7.62 -14.47 3.13
N TYR A 53 -6.31 -14.26 3.12
CA TYR A 53 -5.33 -14.92 3.99
C TYR A 53 -4.74 -13.87 4.92
N ASP A 54 -5.17 -13.87 6.19
CA ASP A 54 -4.80 -12.83 7.17
C ASP A 54 -5.03 -11.39 6.67
N GLY A 55 -6.16 -11.16 6.01
CA GLY A 55 -6.52 -9.86 5.42
C GLY A 55 -5.91 -9.58 4.05
N VAL A 56 -5.06 -10.48 3.53
CA VAL A 56 -4.48 -10.34 2.19
C VAL A 56 -5.36 -11.07 1.17
N PRO A 57 -5.91 -10.39 0.14
CA PRO A 57 -6.75 -11.04 -0.86
C PRO A 57 -5.96 -12.00 -1.75
N SER A 58 -6.64 -13.03 -2.27
CA SER A 58 -6.13 -13.86 -3.36
C SER A 58 -5.68 -13.01 -4.57
N PRO A 59 -4.79 -13.51 -5.43
CA PRO A 59 -4.39 -12.78 -6.65
C PRO A 59 -5.58 -12.35 -7.51
N LEU A 60 -6.61 -13.19 -7.64
CA LEU A 60 -7.82 -12.88 -8.41
C LEU A 60 -8.54 -11.65 -7.86
N LEU A 61 -8.83 -11.64 -6.55
CA LEU A 61 -9.46 -10.50 -5.88
C LEU A 61 -8.59 -9.26 -5.97
N LYS A 62 -7.29 -9.40 -5.71
CA LYS A 62 -6.35 -8.27 -5.68
C LYS A 62 -6.35 -7.52 -7.02
N TRP A 63 -6.25 -8.23 -8.14
CA TRP A 63 -6.27 -7.61 -9.46
C TRP A 63 -7.66 -7.04 -9.83
N ALA A 64 -8.75 -7.66 -9.36
CA ALA A 64 -10.08 -7.10 -9.56
C ALA A 64 -10.30 -5.80 -8.76
N GLU A 65 -9.79 -5.72 -7.53
CA GLU A 65 -9.77 -4.49 -6.72
C GLU A 65 -8.88 -3.40 -7.33
N GLU A 66 -7.81 -3.76 -8.05
CA GLU A 66 -7.04 -2.80 -8.88
C GLU A 66 -7.84 -2.24 -10.06
N GLY A 67 -9.04 -2.76 -10.30
CA GLY A 67 -9.97 -2.32 -11.34
C GLY A 67 -9.86 -3.08 -12.66
N TYR A 68 -9.23 -4.26 -12.69
CA TYR A 68 -9.20 -5.11 -13.88
C TYR A 68 -10.41 -6.06 -13.94
N ALA A 69 -10.84 -6.41 -15.15
CA ALA A 69 -11.66 -7.60 -15.36
C ALA A 69 -10.69 -8.78 -15.47
N VAL A 70 -10.79 -9.76 -14.58
CA VAL A 70 -9.75 -10.78 -14.42
C VAL A 70 -10.28 -12.16 -14.77
N VAL A 71 -9.58 -12.86 -15.67
CA VAL A 71 -9.77 -14.30 -15.89
C VAL A 71 -8.61 -15.05 -15.25
N GLN A 72 -8.90 -15.96 -14.33
CA GLN A 72 -7.94 -16.92 -13.80
C GLN A 72 -8.00 -18.21 -14.62
N LEU A 73 -6.82 -18.68 -15.03
CA LEU A 73 -6.60 -20.00 -15.61
C LEU A 73 -5.78 -20.86 -14.65
N GLU A 74 -6.37 -21.99 -14.27
CA GLU A 74 -5.75 -23.02 -13.46
C GLU A 74 -5.09 -24.11 -14.32
N PRO A 75 -4.24 -24.98 -13.74
CA PRO A 75 -3.66 -26.10 -14.49
C PRO A 75 -4.71 -26.92 -15.26
N THR A 76 -5.87 -27.15 -14.64
CA THR A 76 -6.96 -27.94 -15.25
C THR A 76 -7.61 -27.31 -16.47
N SER A 77 -7.40 -26.00 -16.72
CA SER A 77 -7.89 -25.33 -17.93
C SER A 77 -7.13 -25.74 -19.19
N PHE A 78 -5.94 -26.34 -19.04
CA PHE A 78 -5.10 -26.83 -20.12
C PHE A 78 -5.27 -28.34 -20.37
N ASP A 79 -6.01 -29.05 -19.51
CA ASP A 79 -6.15 -30.51 -19.58
C ASP A 79 -6.83 -30.96 -20.89
N GLY A 80 -6.14 -31.82 -21.65
CA GLY A 80 -6.71 -32.47 -22.82
C GLY A 80 -6.97 -31.54 -24.03
N ARG A 81 -6.39 -30.32 -24.05
CA ARG A 81 -6.52 -29.37 -25.16
C ARG A 81 -5.24 -28.56 -25.39
N PRO A 82 -5.05 -27.96 -26.59
CA PRO A 82 -3.98 -26.99 -26.84
C PRO A 82 -4.03 -25.77 -25.91
N ALA A 83 -2.86 -25.26 -25.52
CA ALA A 83 -2.77 -24.03 -24.71
C ALA A 83 -3.38 -22.80 -25.39
N GLU A 84 -3.33 -22.76 -26.73
CA GLU A 84 -3.99 -21.72 -27.53
C GLU A 84 -5.49 -21.65 -27.23
N ASP A 85 -6.16 -22.80 -27.11
CA ASP A 85 -7.60 -22.84 -26.91
C ASP A 85 -7.98 -22.28 -25.53
N ALA A 86 -7.20 -22.56 -24.50
CA ALA A 86 -7.42 -22.03 -23.15
C ALA A 86 -7.22 -20.50 -23.11
N LEU A 87 -6.18 -19.99 -23.77
CA LEU A 87 -5.92 -18.55 -23.87
C LEU A 87 -6.99 -17.82 -24.70
N ARG A 88 -7.44 -18.41 -25.82
CA ARG A 88 -8.53 -17.86 -26.63
C ARG A 88 -9.84 -17.80 -25.85
N GLU A 89 -10.14 -18.84 -25.09
CA GLU A 89 -11.31 -18.86 -24.22
C GLU A 89 -11.26 -17.76 -23.15
N ALA A 90 -10.11 -17.56 -22.51
CA ALA A 90 -9.93 -16.48 -21.55
C ALA A 90 -10.15 -15.09 -22.18
N VAL A 91 -9.57 -14.85 -23.35
CA VAL A 91 -9.77 -13.60 -24.10
C VAL A 91 -11.23 -13.42 -24.52
N GLU A 92 -11.91 -14.49 -24.93
CA GLU A 92 -13.32 -14.45 -25.30
C GLU A 92 -14.22 -14.17 -24.10
N ALA A 93 -13.95 -14.79 -22.94
CA ALA A 93 -14.66 -14.49 -21.70
C ALA A 93 -14.51 -13.01 -21.30
N LEU A 94 -13.31 -12.44 -21.46
CA LEU A 94 -13.09 -11.00 -21.27
C LEU A 94 -13.86 -10.16 -22.29
N ASN A 95 -13.87 -10.53 -23.56
CA ASN A 95 -14.61 -9.81 -24.60
C ASN A 95 -16.13 -9.85 -24.38
N GLN A 96 -16.66 -10.93 -23.81
CA GLN A 96 -18.08 -11.07 -23.50
C GLN A 96 -18.47 -10.37 -22.19
N CYS A 97 -17.51 -10.13 -21.29
CA CYS A 97 -17.73 -9.37 -20.07
C CYS A 97 -18.01 -7.89 -20.39
N SER A 98 -19.24 -7.43 -20.10
CA SER A 98 -19.64 -6.03 -20.33
C SER A 98 -18.87 -5.01 -19.48
N LYS A 99 -18.19 -5.48 -18.42
CA LYS A 99 -17.33 -4.67 -17.54
C LYS A 99 -15.85 -4.67 -17.95
N CYS A 100 -15.48 -5.40 -19.01
CA CYS A 100 -14.12 -5.39 -19.54
C CYS A 100 -13.97 -4.32 -20.63
N GLU A 101 -13.48 -3.15 -20.26
CA GLU A 101 -13.24 -2.01 -21.17
C GLU A 101 -11.97 -1.23 -20.79
N PRO A 102 -11.08 -0.89 -21.75
CA PRO A 102 -11.17 -1.18 -23.17
C PRO A 102 -10.86 -2.65 -23.52
N LYS A 103 -11.45 -3.15 -24.60
CA LYS A 103 -11.14 -4.47 -25.15
C LYS A 103 -9.88 -4.47 -26.03
N GLY A 104 -9.34 -5.66 -26.27
CA GLY A 104 -8.29 -5.90 -27.27
C GLY A 104 -6.84 -5.79 -26.78
N LYS A 105 -6.60 -5.29 -25.57
CA LYS A 105 -5.28 -5.32 -24.89
C LYS A 105 -5.40 -6.01 -23.55
N VAL A 106 -4.83 -7.20 -23.45
CA VAL A 106 -4.89 -8.06 -22.27
C VAL A 106 -3.48 -8.25 -21.71
N GLY A 107 -3.33 -8.08 -20.40
CA GLY A 107 -2.10 -8.45 -19.69
C GLY A 107 -2.17 -9.89 -19.20
N LEU A 108 -1.03 -10.55 -19.05
CA LEU A 108 -0.92 -11.90 -18.50
C LEU A 108 0.01 -11.89 -17.28
N VAL A 109 -0.42 -12.44 -16.14
CA VAL A 109 0.40 -12.55 -14.93
C VAL A 109 0.46 -14.02 -14.50
N SER A 110 1.65 -14.60 -14.48
CA SER A 110 1.86 -15.96 -14.00
C SER A 110 2.49 -15.96 -12.61
N TYR A 111 1.78 -16.52 -11.64
CA TYR A 111 2.33 -16.82 -10.33
C TYR A 111 3.04 -18.19 -10.31
N GLU A 112 2.83 -19.01 -11.34
CA GLU A 112 3.42 -20.34 -11.48
C GLU A 112 4.33 -20.39 -12.73
N PRO A 113 5.63 -20.71 -12.62
CA PRO A 113 6.53 -20.75 -13.77
C PRO A 113 6.17 -21.85 -14.77
N ASP A 114 5.62 -22.98 -14.31
CA ASP A 114 5.24 -24.09 -15.19
C ASP A 114 3.98 -23.75 -16.02
N LEU A 115 3.01 -23.05 -15.44
CA LEU A 115 1.85 -22.55 -16.19
C LEU A 115 2.24 -21.48 -17.20
N TRP A 116 3.22 -20.62 -16.86
CA TRP A 116 3.80 -19.70 -17.83
C TRP A 116 4.33 -20.46 -19.04
N ASN A 117 5.15 -21.50 -18.83
CA ASN A 117 5.73 -22.26 -19.92
C ASN A 117 4.69 -22.93 -20.82
N GLN A 118 3.60 -23.43 -20.24
CA GLN A 118 2.47 -23.97 -21.01
C GLN A 118 1.80 -22.88 -21.87
N ALA A 119 1.42 -21.76 -21.26
CA ALA A 119 0.74 -20.65 -21.95
C ALA A 119 1.64 -19.96 -23.00
N ALA A 120 2.91 -19.74 -22.67
CA ALA A 120 3.87 -18.99 -23.48
C ALA A 120 4.10 -19.61 -24.87
N SER A 121 3.98 -20.93 -24.97
CA SER A 121 4.07 -21.67 -26.24
C SER A 121 3.00 -21.25 -27.27
N ALA A 122 1.86 -20.71 -26.80
CA ALA A 122 0.71 -20.32 -27.59
C ALA A 122 0.48 -18.80 -27.69
N LEU A 123 1.34 -17.98 -27.08
CA LEU A 123 1.13 -16.52 -27.04
C LEU A 123 1.21 -15.87 -28.43
N ALA A 124 1.99 -16.43 -29.36
CA ALA A 124 2.09 -15.90 -30.72
C ALA A 124 0.76 -16.00 -31.50
N GLN A 125 -0.11 -16.92 -31.11
CA GLN A 125 -1.41 -17.18 -31.73
C GLN A 125 -2.53 -16.32 -31.12
N VAL A 126 -2.28 -15.67 -29.97
CA VAL A 126 -3.26 -14.85 -29.24
C VAL A 126 -2.75 -13.41 -29.09
N PRO A 127 -2.75 -12.61 -30.17
CA PRO A 127 -2.11 -11.29 -30.22
C PRO A 127 -2.75 -10.24 -29.30
N GLN A 128 -3.92 -10.50 -28.74
CA GLN A 128 -4.57 -9.65 -27.73
C GLN A 128 -3.79 -9.62 -26.42
N ILE A 129 -2.98 -10.64 -26.13
CA ILE A 129 -2.10 -10.66 -24.96
C ILE A 129 -0.83 -9.90 -25.30
N ILE A 130 -0.66 -8.73 -24.69
CA ILE A 130 0.36 -7.75 -25.10
C ILE A 130 1.55 -7.63 -24.16
N ALA A 131 1.46 -8.19 -22.95
CA ALA A 131 2.52 -8.12 -21.93
C ALA A 131 2.39 -9.27 -20.93
N GLY A 132 3.52 -9.74 -20.42
CA GLY A 132 3.58 -10.85 -19.45
C GLY A 132 4.35 -10.48 -18.17
N ILE A 133 3.88 -10.96 -17.02
CA ILE A 133 4.58 -10.93 -15.74
C ILE A 133 4.78 -12.37 -15.26
N ILE A 134 5.95 -12.68 -14.72
CA ILE A 134 6.28 -14.03 -14.26
C ILE A 134 6.92 -13.93 -12.88
N TYR A 135 6.38 -14.66 -11.91
CA TYR A 135 7.03 -14.95 -10.64
C TYR A 135 7.73 -16.32 -10.77
N ALA A 136 9.05 -16.34 -10.55
CA ALA A 136 9.84 -17.56 -10.73
C ALA A 136 10.99 -17.64 -9.71
N ASN A 137 11.48 -18.86 -9.46
CA ASN A 137 12.73 -19.06 -8.74
C ASN A 137 13.91 -18.82 -9.70
N VAL A 138 15.05 -18.40 -9.16
CA VAL A 138 16.28 -18.24 -9.94
C VAL A 138 16.67 -19.53 -10.68
N SER A 139 16.38 -20.70 -10.09
CA SER A 139 16.63 -22.02 -10.70
C SER A 139 15.76 -22.34 -11.92
N ALA A 140 14.62 -21.66 -12.07
CA ALA A 140 13.69 -21.86 -13.18
C ALA A 140 13.85 -20.81 -14.29
N LEU A 141 14.74 -19.82 -14.11
CA LEU A 141 14.85 -18.69 -15.02
C LEU A 141 15.28 -19.11 -16.43
N ASP A 142 16.27 -20.00 -16.53
CA ASP A 142 16.82 -20.47 -17.81
C ASP A 142 15.87 -21.42 -18.56
N SER A 143 14.86 -21.97 -17.86
CA SER A 143 13.84 -22.84 -18.45
C SER A 143 12.56 -22.10 -18.84
N LEU A 144 12.47 -20.78 -18.62
CA LEU A 144 11.31 -20.00 -19.04
C LEU A 144 11.26 -19.85 -20.56
N VAL A 145 10.11 -20.19 -21.15
CA VAL A 145 9.86 -20.03 -22.57
C VAL A 145 9.95 -18.54 -22.95
N THR A 146 10.82 -18.24 -23.92
CA THR A 146 11.02 -16.87 -24.43
C THR A 146 9.92 -16.50 -25.42
N VAL A 147 9.41 -15.28 -25.30
CA VAL A 147 8.35 -14.73 -26.15
C VAL A 147 8.69 -13.34 -26.66
N LYS A 148 7.95 -12.86 -27.65
CA LYS A 148 8.21 -11.58 -28.34
C LYS A 148 7.53 -10.36 -27.70
N ILE A 149 6.59 -10.58 -26.78
CA ILE A 149 5.93 -9.50 -26.04
C ILE A 149 6.84 -9.00 -24.90
N PRO A 150 6.68 -7.75 -24.42
CA PRO A 150 7.35 -7.29 -23.22
C PRO A 150 7.09 -8.20 -22.01
N ILE A 151 8.14 -8.50 -21.25
CA ILE A 151 8.07 -9.37 -20.05
C ILE A 151 8.65 -8.68 -18.82
N LEU A 152 8.04 -8.90 -17.66
CA LEU A 152 8.57 -8.60 -16.33
C LEU A 152 8.76 -9.87 -15.50
N ASN A 153 9.99 -10.13 -15.07
CA ASN A 153 10.33 -11.26 -14.21
C ASN A 153 10.58 -10.82 -12.76
N HIS A 154 9.85 -11.40 -11.82
CA HIS A 154 10.12 -11.32 -10.39
C HIS A 154 10.81 -12.62 -9.96
N VAL A 155 12.10 -12.52 -9.61
CA VAL A 155 12.95 -13.70 -9.40
C VAL A 155 13.33 -13.85 -7.93
N ALA A 156 12.83 -14.91 -7.29
CA ALA A 156 13.19 -15.29 -5.93
C ALA A 156 14.48 -16.11 -5.90
N GLY A 157 15.23 -15.97 -4.81
CA GLY A 157 16.45 -16.75 -4.55
C GLY A 157 17.73 -15.99 -4.86
N GLN A 158 18.81 -16.49 -4.28
CA GLN A 158 20.13 -15.88 -4.34
C GLN A 158 20.74 -16.06 -5.73
N ALA A 159 20.52 -15.08 -6.62
CA ALA A 159 21.43 -14.87 -7.74
C ALA A 159 22.72 -14.23 -7.19
N GLY A 160 23.88 -14.44 -7.83
CA GLY A 160 25.14 -13.79 -7.43
C GLY A 160 25.05 -12.25 -7.38
N LEU A 161 26.20 -11.57 -7.18
CA LEU A 161 26.35 -10.10 -6.99
C LEU A 161 25.84 -9.19 -8.15
N SER A 162 24.97 -9.69 -9.02
CA SER A 162 24.30 -8.95 -10.09
C SER A 162 23.35 -7.86 -9.57
N ALA A 163 23.11 -6.86 -10.42
CA ALA A 163 22.20 -5.75 -10.13
C ALA A 163 20.79 -6.22 -9.71
N VAL A 164 20.18 -5.46 -8.79
CA VAL A 164 18.81 -5.68 -8.27
C VAL A 164 17.77 -5.69 -9.39
N SER A 165 18.03 -4.97 -10.48
CA SER A 165 17.22 -5.00 -11.70
C SER A 165 18.07 -5.05 -12.96
N THR A 166 17.60 -5.75 -13.98
CA THR A 166 18.19 -5.75 -15.33
C THR A 166 17.11 -5.49 -16.39
N LYS A 167 17.49 -4.86 -17.50
CA LYS A 167 16.64 -4.68 -18.68
C LYS A 167 17.41 -5.13 -19.91
N GLN A 168 16.89 -6.14 -20.61
CA GLN A 168 17.49 -6.67 -21.83
C GLN A 168 16.39 -7.08 -22.81
N GLN A 169 16.45 -6.59 -24.06
CA GLN A 169 15.64 -7.08 -25.18
C GLN A 169 14.13 -7.30 -24.87
N GLY A 170 13.48 -6.30 -24.25
CA GLY A 170 12.04 -6.39 -23.92
C GLY A 170 11.72 -7.15 -22.63
N VAL A 171 12.72 -7.69 -21.93
CA VAL A 171 12.60 -8.31 -20.61
C VAL A 171 13.14 -7.37 -19.54
N THR A 172 12.32 -7.09 -18.52
CA THR A 172 12.73 -6.45 -17.27
C THR A 172 12.76 -7.51 -16.18
N GLN A 173 13.76 -7.49 -15.31
CA GLN A 173 13.88 -8.43 -14.21
C GLN A 173 14.13 -7.69 -12.90
N TYR A 174 13.44 -8.11 -11.83
CA TYR A 174 13.75 -7.75 -10.43
C TYR A 174 14.11 -8.99 -9.64
N LYS A 175 15.17 -8.90 -8.84
CA LYS A 175 15.68 -10.02 -8.04
C LYS A 175 15.42 -9.79 -6.55
N TYR A 176 15.04 -10.86 -5.87
CA TYR A 176 14.70 -10.88 -4.45
C TYR A 176 15.55 -11.94 -3.73
N PRO A 177 16.84 -11.64 -3.45
CA PRO A 177 17.81 -12.65 -3.00
C PRO A 177 17.50 -13.26 -1.63
N THR A 178 16.73 -12.56 -0.79
CA THR A 178 16.30 -13.04 0.53
C THR A 178 15.05 -13.92 0.48
N MET A 179 14.33 -13.97 -0.65
CA MET A 179 13.12 -14.77 -0.80
C MET A 179 13.48 -16.20 -1.19
N LYS A 180 12.89 -17.17 -0.49
CA LYS A 180 13.16 -18.61 -0.70
C LYS A 180 12.50 -19.17 -1.95
N SER A 181 11.32 -18.64 -2.30
CA SER A 181 10.50 -19.11 -3.41
C SER A 181 9.67 -17.97 -4.00
N HIS A 182 9.31 -18.08 -5.28
CA HIS A 182 8.35 -17.22 -5.97
C HIS A 182 6.98 -17.18 -5.30
N GLY A 183 6.66 -18.20 -4.49
CA GLY A 183 5.52 -18.22 -3.58
C GLY A 183 5.47 -17.05 -2.58
N PHE A 184 6.55 -16.25 -2.46
CA PHE A 184 6.51 -14.98 -1.71
C PHE A 184 5.37 -14.06 -2.13
N ALA A 185 4.93 -14.16 -3.39
CA ALA A 185 3.88 -13.33 -3.97
C ALA A 185 2.46 -13.93 -3.89
N THR A 186 2.32 -15.13 -3.30
CA THR A 186 1.06 -15.86 -3.23
C THR A 186 0.64 -15.99 -1.76
N PRO A 187 -0.43 -15.32 -1.30
CA PRO A 187 -0.81 -15.29 0.12
C PRO A 187 -1.06 -16.65 0.76
N ALA A 188 -1.53 -17.63 -0.02
CA ALA A 188 -1.77 -19.00 0.43
C ALA A 188 -0.49 -19.84 0.62
N SER A 189 0.67 -19.34 0.18
CA SER A 189 1.94 -20.06 0.22
C SER A 189 2.60 -19.98 1.60
N GLU A 190 3.21 -21.07 2.05
CA GLU A 190 4.09 -21.06 3.23
C GLU A 190 5.30 -20.12 3.10
N HIS A 191 5.61 -19.68 1.88
CA HIS A 191 6.71 -18.76 1.60
C HIS A 191 6.27 -17.32 1.41
N PHE A 192 4.98 -17.01 1.62
CA PHE A 192 4.42 -15.67 1.47
C PHE A 192 5.22 -14.63 2.28
N HIS A 193 5.53 -13.50 1.65
CA HIS A 193 6.21 -12.39 2.32
C HIS A 193 5.60 -11.05 1.90
N TYR A 194 4.67 -10.57 2.72
CA TYR A 194 3.82 -9.42 2.47
C TYR A 194 4.55 -8.18 1.93
N ILE A 195 5.66 -7.77 2.56
CA ILE A 195 6.39 -6.56 2.16
C ILE A 195 6.99 -6.72 0.76
N THR A 196 7.56 -7.89 0.46
CA THR A 196 8.19 -8.14 -0.84
C THR A 196 7.14 -8.29 -1.92
N GLU A 197 6.02 -8.94 -1.60
CA GLU A 197 4.86 -9.02 -2.46
C GLU A 197 4.35 -7.62 -2.82
N SER A 198 4.11 -6.75 -1.85
CA SER A 198 3.63 -5.39 -2.06
C SER A 198 4.55 -4.56 -2.97
N ILE A 199 5.88 -4.68 -2.77
CA ILE A 199 6.87 -4.03 -3.64
C ILE A 199 6.83 -4.60 -5.06
N SER A 200 6.77 -5.94 -5.18
CA SER A 200 6.72 -6.61 -6.49
C SER A 200 5.44 -6.28 -7.26
N HIS A 201 4.31 -6.19 -6.57
CA HIS A 201 3.01 -5.83 -7.13
C HIS A 201 3.01 -4.39 -7.64
N THR A 202 3.59 -3.46 -6.89
CA THR A 202 3.78 -2.07 -7.33
C THR A 202 4.59 -2.00 -8.64
N ARG A 203 5.67 -2.78 -8.75
CA ARG A 203 6.46 -2.91 -9.99
C ARG A 203 5.66 -3.55 -11.13
N SER A 204 4.80 -4.52 -10.82
CA SER A 204 3.87 -5.14 -11.77
C SER A 204 2.87 -4.12 -12.35
N LEU A 205 2.29 -3.27 -11.51
CA LEU A 205 1.41 -2.18 -11.94
C LEU A 205 2.14 -1.15 -12.80
N GLN A 206 3.36 -0.75 -12.40
CA GLN A 206 4.21 0.17 -13.19
C GLN A 206 4.55 -0.39 -14.58
N PHE A 207 4.64 -1.71 -14.70
CA PHE A 207 4.91 -2.37 -15.97
C PHE A 207 3.66 -2.52 -16.84
N LEU A 208 2.53 -3.00 -16.30
CA LEU A 208 1.33 -3.29 -17.09
C LEU A 208 0.54 -2.04 -17.47
N LYS A 209 0.28 -1.12 -16.53
CA LYS A 209 -0.64 0.01 -16.77
C LYS A 209 -0.24 0.84 -18.00
N PRO A 210 1.04 1.20 -18.23
CA PRO A 210 1.43 1.95 -19.43
C PRO A 210 1.25 1.18 -20.74
N LEU A 211 1.48 -0.14 -20.74
CA LEU A 211 1.35 -0.99 -21.94
C LEU A 211 -0.12 -1.19 -22.33
N MET A 212 -0.98 -1.35 -21.32
CA MET A 212 -2.41 -1.59 -21.48
C MET A 212 -3.22 -0.30 -21.61
N GLY A 213 -2.68 0.84 -21.18
CA GLY A 213 -3.37 2.13 -21.15
C GLY A 213 -4.28 2.33 -19.92
N GLY A 214 -4.11 1.52 -18.87
CA GLY A 214 -4.91 1.59 -17.65
C GLY A 214 -4.96 0.26 -16.88
N PRO A 215 -5.79 0.18 -15.82
CA PRO A 215 -6.68 1.23 -15.33
C PRO A 215 -5.90 2.31 -14.57
N ASN A 216 -6.17 3.58 -14.91
CA ASN A 216 -5.59 4.75 -14.25
C ASN A 216 -6.64 5.41 -13.37
N PHE A 217 -6.27 5.81 -12.15
CA PHE A 217 -7.12 6.45 -11.17
C PHE A 217 -6.45 7.74 -10.69
N ASP A 218 -7.26 8.74 -10.37
CA ASP A 218 -6.78 10.00 -9.79
C ASP A 218 -6.53 9.79 -8.30
N LEU A 219 -5.27 9.44 -7.97
CA LEU A 219 -4.87 9.11 -6.59
C LEU A 219 -4.99 10.31 -5.65
N GLU A 220 -4.78 11.51 -6.17
CA GLU A 220 -4.93 12.75 -5.42
C GLU A 220 -6.41 12.98 -5.07
N ALA A 221 -7.31 12.89 -6.04
CA ALA A 221 -8.75 13.02 -5.78
C ALA A 221 -9.28 11.94 -4.81
N ILE A 222 -8.75 10.72 -4.88
CA ILE A 222 -9.12 9.64 -3.95
C ILE A 222 -8.67 9.98 -2.51
N TRP A 223 -7.46 10.51 -2.36
CA TRP A 223 -6.94 10.88 -1.05
C TRP A 223 -7.60 12.14 -0.47
N GLU A 224 -7.90 13.13 -1.30
CA GLU A 224 -8.69 14.31 -0.92
C GLU A 224 -10.11 13.94 -0.51
N GLU A 225 -10.75 13.00 -1.20
CA GLU A 225 -12.06 12.47 -0.79
C GLU A 225 -11.98 11.81 0.59
N HIS A 226 -10.97 10.96 0.81
CA HIS A 226 -10.79 10.26 2.09
C HIS A 226 -10.65 11.24 3.26
N THR A 227 -9.70 12.16 3.16
CA THR A 227 -9.40 13.15 4.19
C THR A 227 -10.55 14.14 4.39
N TYR A 228 -11.28 14.50 3.33
CA TYR A 228 -12.51 15.28 3.45
C TYR A 228 -13.54 14.58 4.36
N TYR A 229 -13.75 13.28 4.19
CA TYR A 229 -14.70 12.54 5.02
C TYR A 229 -14.24 12.41 6.48
N GLU A 230 -12.94 12.29 6.73
CA GLU A 230 -12.38 12.20 8.09
C GLU A 230 -12.44 13.52 8.86
N PHE A 231 -12.08 14.63 8.22
CA PHE A 231 -11.82 15.90 8.91
C PHE A 231 -12.91 16.95 8.72
N ALA A 232 -13.52 17.03 7.54
CA ALA A 232 -14.54 18.04 7.22
C ALA A 232 -15.96 17.51 7.44
N ASP A 233 -16.33 16.40 6.79
CA ASP A 233 -17.64 15.76 6.97
C ASP A 233 -17.76 15.06 8.33
N ARG A 234 -16.64 14.53 8.84
CA ARG A 234 -16.55 13.72 10.05
C ARG A 234 -17.52 12.54 10.04
N SER A 235 -17.53 11.78 8.95
CA SER A 235 -18.42 10.62 8.75
C SER A 235 -17.65 9.31 8.69
N VAL A 236 -17.82 8.48 9.72
CA VAL A 236 -17.27 7.11 9.75
C VAL A 236 -17.75 6.30 8.53
N GLU A 237 -19.02 6.45 8.14
CA GLU A 237 -19.60 5.68 7.05
C GLU A 237 -18.97 6.06 5.71
N HIS A 238 -18.85 7.36 5.42
CA HIS A 238 -18.22 7.83 4.18
C HIS A 238 -16.73 7.51 4.14
N THR A 239 -15.99 7.71 5.24
CA THR A 239 -14.58 7.32 5.35
C THR A 239 -14.41 5.83 5.04
N MET A 240 -15.14 4.95 5.74
CA MET A 240 -15.06 3.51 5.50
C MET A 240 -15.52 3.12 4.08
N SER A 241 -16.35 3.93 3.42
CA SER A 241 -16.79 3.68 2.06
C SER A 241 -15.71 3.87 1.02
N THR A 242 -14.62 4.59 1.32
CA THR A 242 -13.46 4.86 0.42
C THR A 242 -12.38 3.78 0.53
N MET A 243 -12.52 2.85 1.45
CA MET A 243 -11.55 1.79 1.72
C MET A 243 -11.96 0.46 1.10
N VAL A 244 -10.98 -0.42 0.85
CA VAL A 244 -11.21 -1.78 0.35
C VAL A 244 -11.91 -2.69 1.39
N GLN A 245 -12.08 -3.97 1.04
CA GLN A 245 -12.72 -4.94 1.91
C GLN A 245 -11.90 -5.28 3.17
N GLU A 246 -10.57 -5.32 3.07
CA GLU A 246 -9.65 -5.54 4.19
C GLU A 246 -8.63 -4.38 4.28
N PRO A 247 -9.01 -3.23 4.85
CA PRO A 247 -8.13 -2.08 4.99
C PRO A 247 -7.25 -2.13 6.24
N TYR A 248 -6.19 -1.32 6.26
CA TYR A 248 -5.28 -1.23 7.40
C TYR A 248 -4.77 0.20 7.63
N VAL A 249 -4.91 0.72 8.85
CA VAL A 249 -4.31 2.00 9.26
C VAL A 249 -3.38 1.76 10.44
N ASN A 250 -2.19 2.36 10.39
CA ASN A 250 -1.25 2.38 11.51
C ASN A 250 -0.65 3.76 11.71
N HIS A 251 -0.99 4.35 12.85
CA HIS A 251 -0.27 5.46 13.45
C HIS A 251 0.98 4.93 14.14
N VAL A 252 2.11 5.00 13.44
CA VAL A 252 3.36 4.33 13.81
C VAL A 252 3.82 4.66 15.24
N PRO A 253 3.80 5.93 15.70
CA PRO A 253 4.35 6.28 17.02
C PRO A 253 3.53 5.75 18.20
N THR A 254 2.22 5.57 18.03
CA THR A 254 1.31 5.16 19.10
C THR A 254 0.73 3.76 18.91
N LEU A 255 1.02 3.10 17.79
CA LEU A 255 0.45 1.81 17.38
C LEU A 255 -1.09 1.81 17.39
N THR A 256 -1.70 2.97 17.12
CA THR A 256 -3.15 3.10 17.02
C THR A 256 -3.61 2.94 15.57
N GLY A 257 -4.88 2.63 15.37
CA GLY A 257 -5.46 2.32 14.06
C GLY A 257 -6.27 1.02 14.11
N GLY A 258 -6.25 0.28 13.00
CA GLY A 258 -7.02 -0.98 12.91
C GLY A 258 -6.74 -1.74 11.62
N ILE A 259 -6.94 -3.06 11.68
CA ILE A 259 -6.85 -3.99 10.55
C ILE A 259 -8.23 -4.59 10.30
N GLY A 260 -8.67 -4.55 9.05
CA GLY A 260 -9.99 -4.99 8.62
C GLY A 260 -11.08 -3.98 8.94
N ARG A 261 -12.19 -4.06 8.21
CA ARG A 261 -13.26 -3.03 8.28
C ARG A 261 -13.86 -2.89 9.66
N GLN A 262 -14.07 -3.99 10.38
CA GLN A 262 -14.73 -3.94 11.68
C GLN A 262 -13.90 -3.19 12.72
N LYS A 263 -12.62 -3.54 12.88
CA LYS A 263 -11.73 -2.89 13.85
C LYS A 263 -11.50 -1.43 13.47
N LEU A 264 -11.30 -1.16 12.18
CA LEU A 264 -11.05 0.19 11.71
C LEU A 264 -12.29 1.11 11.83
N THR A 265 -13.49 0.57 11.56
CA THR A 265 -14.76 1.29 11.82
C THR A 265 -14.89 1.67 13.30
N ASN A 266 -14.54 0.75 14.20
CA ASN A 266 -14.58 1.02 15.64
C ASN A 266 -13.54 2.08 16.05
N PHE A 267 -12.33 1.99 15.52
CA PHE A 267 -11.28 2.98 15.74
C PHE A 267 -11.73 4.38 15.26
N TYR A 268 -12.23 4.49 14.03
CA TYR A 268 -12.70 5.76 13.49
C TYR A 268 -13.83 6.38 14.30
N ARG A 269 -14.79 5.56 14.72
CA ARG A 269 -15.94 6.01 15.52
C ARG A 269 -15.55 6.48 16.91
N ASN A 270 -14.66 5.75 17.58
CA ASN A 270 -14.47 5.92 19.02
C ASN A 270 -13.18 6.66 19.40
N ASN A 271 -12.19 6.72 18.49
CA ASN A 271 -10.85 7.18 18.83
C ASN A 271 -10.27 8.22 17.87
N PHE A 272 -10.85 8.46 16.69
CA PHE A 272 -10.25 9.34 15.68
C PHE A 272 -11.16 10.49 15.25
N ILE A 273 -12.17 10.22 14.40
CA ILE A 273 -12.91 11.25 13.65
C ILE A 273 -13.53 12.33 14.55
N PHE A 274 -14.06 11.92 15.70
CA PHE A 274 -14.73 12.83 16.64
C PHE A 274 -13.83 13.33 17.78
N ASN A 275 -12.62 12.77 17.92
CA ASN A 275 -11.68 13.12 19.00
C ASN A 275 -10.72 14.24 18.58
N ASN A 276 -10.64 14.56 17.28
CA ASN A 276 -9.87 15.71 16.80
C ASN A 276 -10.45 17.03 17.29
N SER A 277 -9.58 17.94 17.70
CA SER A 277 -9.91 19.32 18.08
C SER A 277 -10.71 20.03 16.98
N ALA A 278 -11.49 21.04 17.37
CA ALA A 278 -12.29 21.80 16.41
C ALA A 278 -11.41 22.68 15.50
N ASP A 279 -10.23 23.07 15.96
CA ASP A 279 -9.25 23.87 15.22
C ASP A 279 -8.18 23.03 14.52
N THR A 280 -8.39 21.71 14.40
CA THR A 280 -7.47 20.84 13.68
C THR A 280 -7.32 21.29 12.22
N GLU A 281 -6.07 21.49 11.79
CA GLU A 281 -5.71 21.89 10.43
C GLU A 281 -4.59 21.00 9.89
N LEU A 282 -4.71 20.59 8.63
CA LEU A 282 -3.67 19.90 7.88
C LEU A 282 -3.03 20.88 6.88
N GLU A 283 -1.81 21.33 7.16
CA GLU A 283 -1.04 22.16 6.23
C GLU A 283 -0.15 21.25 5.36
N LEU A 284 -0.57 20.97 4.13
CA LEU A 284 0.23 20.18 3.18
C LEU A 284 1.52 20.93 2.81
N ILE A 285 2.67 20.25 2.98
CA ILE A 285 4.00 20.78 2.63
C ILE A 285 4.48 20.20 1.31
N SER A 286 4.34 18.88 1.14
CA SER A 286 4.76 18.19 -0.07
C SER A 286 3.89 16.96 -0.33
N ARG A 287 3.75 16.61 -1.61
CA ARG A 287 3.05 15.40 -2.06
C ARG A 287 3.84 14.71 -3.16
N THR A 288 4.04 13.41 -3.01
CA THR A 288 4.65 12.55 -4.04
C THR A 288 3.68 11.46 -4.45
N LEU A 289 3.46 11.32 -5.76
CA LEU A 289 2.58 10.31 -6.34
C LEU A 289 3.37 9.16 -6.97
N GLY A 290 3.04 7.94 -6.57
CA GLY A 290 3.46 6.69 -7.21
C GLY A 290 2.38 6.15 -8.17
N ILE A 291 2.54 4.90 -8.63
CA ILE A 291 1.55 4.24 -9.49
C ILE A 291 0.24 3.89 -8.76
N ASN A 292 0.33 3.79 -7.43
CA ASN A 292 -0.72 3.34 -6.50
C ASN A 292 -0.47 3.86 -5.07
N THR A 293 0.36 4.89 -4.90
CA THR A 293 0.76 5.40 -3.57
C THR A 293 0.73 6.92 -3.57
N VAL A 294 0.27 7.51 -2.48
CA VAL A 294 0.42 8.93 -2.14
C VAL A 294 1.32 9.03 -0.93
N VAL A 295 2.34 9.88 -0.99
CA VAL A 295 3.16 10.24 0.17
C VAL A 295 2.98 11.72 0.43
N ASP A 296 2.36 12.03 1.56
CA ASP A 296 2.17 13.40 2.02
C ASP A 296 3.10 13.72 3.17
N GLU A 297 3.73 14.88 3.08
CA GLU A 297 4.38 15.56 4.18
C GLU A 297 3.53 16.77 4.55
N PHE A 298 3.09 16.87 5.80
CA PHE A 298 2.20 17.94 6.24
C PHE A 298 2.46 18.32 7.70
N ILE A 299 2.00 19.51 8.09
CA ILE A 299 2.02 19.96 9.48
C ILE A 299 0.60 19.78 10.05
N PHE A 300 0.48 18.91 11.06
CA PHE A 300 -0.74 18.73 11.84
C PHE A 300 -0.80 19.78 12.94
N LYS A 301 -1.78 20.68 12.87
CA LYS A 301 -1.97 21.75 13.86
C LYS A 301 -3.21 21.48 14.69
N PHE A 302 -3.12 21.73 15.98
CA PHE A 302 -4.26 21.58 16.89
C PHE A 302 -4.01 22.32 18.21
N THR A 303 -5.09 22.69 18.89
CA THR A 303 -5.06 22.95 20.33
C THR A 303 -5.40 21.64 21.07
N HIS A 304 -4.60 21.24 22.06
CA HIS A 304 -4.88 20.07 22.89
C HIS A 304 -5.94 20.41 23.96
N ASP A 305 -7.16 20.72 23.50
CA ASP A 305 -8.32 21.17 24.29
C ASP A 305 -9.19 20.01 24.82
N ARG A 306 -8.90 18.79 24.38
CA ARG A 306 -9.56 17.52 24.74
C ARG A 306 -8.55 16.39 24.65
N GLU A 307 -8.95 15.20 25.08
CA GLU A 307 -8.16 13.99 24.86
C GLU A 307 -8.15 13.64 23.36
N ILE A 308 -6.96 13.42 22.79
CA ILE A 308 -6.75 13.02 21.40
C ILE A 308 -6.03 11.67 21.42
N ASP A 309 -6.75 10.62 21.81
CA ASP A 309 -6.18 9.31 22.19
C ASP A 309 -5.30 8.69 21.11
N TRP A 310 -5.64 8.89 19.84
CA TRP A 310 -4.86 8.34 18.73
C TRP A 310 -3.45 8.95 18.63
N LEU A 311 -3.30 10.21 19.08
CA LEU A 311 -2.06 10.98 19.06
C LEU A 311 -1.31 10.91 20.40
N LEU A 312 -2.04 10.97 21.51
CA LEU A 312 -1.52 11.01 22.89
C LEU A 312 -2.39 10.13 23.81
N PRO A 313 -2.28 8.79 23.72
CA PRO A 313 -3.11 7.90 24.52
C PRO A 313 -2.99 8.17 26.02
N GLY A 314 -4.12 8.45 26.69
CA GLY A 314 -4.20 8.63 28.14
C GLY A 314 -3.66 9.97 28.66
N VAL A 315 -3.42 10.95 27.80
CA VAL A 315 -2.95 12.30 28.21
C VAL A 315 -4.13 13.28 28.19
N PRO A 316 -4.52 13.85 29.35
CA PRO A 316 -5.57 14.85 29.40
C PRO A 316 -5.21 16.15 28.66
N ALA A 317 -6.23 16.92 28.30
CA ALA A 317 -6.08 18.23 27.67
C ALA A 317 -5.08 19.12 28.41
N THR A 318 -4.13 19.70 27.66
CA THR A 318 -3.12 20.64 28.20
C THR A 318 -3.49 22.09 27.89
N GLY A 319 -4.42 22.33 26.96
CA GLY A 319 -4.80 23.67 26.48
C GLY A 319 -3.76 24.36 25.61
N LEU A 320 -2.64 23.69 25.31
CA LEU A 320 -1.55 24.24 24.50
C LEU A 320 -1.75 23.91 23.02
N LYS A 321 -1.21 24.79 22.17
CA LYS A 321 -1.15 24.56 20.72
C LYS A 321 0.09 23.75 20.35
N ALA A 322 -0.06 22.90 19.35
CA ALA A 322 1.05 22.20 18.73
C ALA A 322 0.95 22.24 17.20
N GLU A 323 2.11 22.35 16.56
CA GLU A 323 2.31 22.23 15.12
C GLU A 323 3.36 21.15 14.87
N VAL A 324 2.93 19.99 14.39
CA VAL A 324 3.76 18.79 14.37
C VAL A 324 3.95 18.32 12.92
N PRO A 325 5.19 18.13 12.45
CA PRO A 325 5.46 17.49 11.16
C PRO A 325 4.99 16.02 11.14
N PHE A 326 4.23 15.68 10.11
CA PHE A 326 3.71 14.33 9.84
C PHE A 326 4.15 13.86 8.46
N THR A 327 4.26 12.54 8.32
CA THR A 327 4.37 11.87 7.03
C THR A 327 3.30 10.78 6.93
N ALA A 328 2.47 10.83 5.89
CA ALA A 328 1.51 9.78 5.57
C ALA A 328 1.93 9.05 4.30
N VAL A 329 2.02 7.73 4.37
CA VAL A 329 2.23 6.85 3.22
C VAL A 329 0.95 6.05 3.00
N VAL A 330 0.19 6.43 1.97
CA VAL A 330 -1.14 5.91 1.67
C VAL A 330 -1.07 5.07 0.41
N ASN A 331 -1.50 3.81 0.47
CA ASN A 331 -1.58 2.96 -0.72
C ASN A 331 -3.02 2.78 -1.13
N ILE A 332 -3.22 2.83 -2.44
CA ILE A 332 -4.51 2.75 -3.09
C ILE A 332 -4.53 1.49 -3.95
N ARG A 333 -5.65 0.79 -3.94
CA ARG A 333 -5.95 -0.33 -4.82
C ARG A 333 -7.15 0.07 -5.68
N GLY A 334 -6.92 0.26 -6.97
CA GLY A 334 -7.94 0.81 -7.87
C GLY A 334 -8.38 2.22 -7.45
N ASP A 335 -9.64 2.38 -7.04
CA ASP A 335 -10.22 3.63 -6.54
C ASP A 335 -10.46 3.67 -5.03
N ARG A 336 -9.73 2.85 -4.27
CA ARG A 336 -9.94 2.70 -2.83
C ARG A 336 -8.65 2.64 -2.04
N LEU A 337 -8.67 3.15 -0.82
CA LEU A 337 -7.54 3.02 0.09
C LEU A 337 -7.43 1.58 0.60
N TYR A 338 -6.21 1.07 0.59
CA TYR A 338 -5.89 -0.26 1.11
C TYR A 338 -5.15 -0.18 2.45
N HIS A 339 -4.05 0.55 2.51
CA HIS A 339 -3.37 0.78 3.78
C HIS A 339 -2.77 2.17 3.92
N GLU A 340 -2.52 2.54 5.18
CA GLU A 340 -1.99 3.84 5.55
C GLU A 340 -0.99 3.68 6.69
N HIS A 341 0.21 4.22 6.51
CA HIS A 341 1.19 4.37 7.57
C HIS A 341 1.43 5.85 7.81
N ILE A 342 1.11 6.32 9.01
CA ILE A 342 1.25 7.72 9.37
C ILE A 342 2.26 7.81 10.51
N SER A 343 3.29 8.63 10.33
CA SER A 343 4.40 8.80 11.27
C SER A 343 4.56 10.27 11.64
N TRP A 344 4.99 10.48 12.88
CA TRP A 344 5.41 11.78 13.41
C TRP A 344 6.42 11.55 14.54
N ASP A 345 7.05 12.61 15.03
CA ASP A 345 7.94 12.54 16.19
C ASP A 345 7.14 12.80 17.49
N GLN A 346 6.93 11.75 18.29
CA GLN A 346 6.23 11.85 19.57
C GLN A 346 6.94 12.78 20.56
N GLY A 347 8.28 12.85 20.52
CA GLY A 347 9.04 13.77 21.37
C GLY A 347 8.70 15.22 21.08
N THR A 348 8.56 15.58 19.80
CA THR A 348 8.13 16.91 19.36
C THR A 348 6.71 17.24 19.86
N VAL A 349 5.77 16.28 19.83
CA VAL A 349 4.43 16.47 20.41
C VAL A 349 4.53 16.77 21.90
N LEU A 350 5.20 15.91 22.67
CA LEU A 350 5.31 16.04 24.13
C LEU A 350 6.02 17.33 24.53
N LYS A 351 7.07 17.74 23.80
CA LYS A 351 7.79 19.00 24.06
C LYS A 351 6.90 20.22 23.85
N GLN A 352 6.16 20.29 22.74
CA GLN A 352 5.28 21.43 22.46
C GLN A 352 4.12 21.53 23.45
N LEU A 353 3.66 20.40 24.01
CA LEU A 353 2.62 20.36 25.02
C LEU A 353 3.13 20.47 26.47
N GLY A 354 4.42 20.76 26.68
CA GLY A 354 5.00 20.95 28.01
C GLY A 354 5.08 19.67 28.85
N LEU A 355 5.04 18.50 28.21
CA LEU A 355 5.03 17.18 28.85
C LEU A 355 6.40 16.49 28.82
N LEU A 356 7.37 17.03 28.08
CA LEU A 356 8.74 16.52 28.02
C LEU A 356 9.69 17.47 28.77
N PRO A 357 10.38 17.01 29.84
CA PRO A 357 11.43 17.77 30.48
C PRO A 357 12.55 18.16 29.50
N GLU A 358 13.11 19.34 29.67
CA GLU A 358 14.23 19.81 28.84
C GLU A 358 15.51 18.99 29.06
N TYR A 359 15.70 18.49 30.27
CA TYR A 359 16.82 17.66 30.67
C TYR A 359 16.33 16.33 31.23
N LEU A 360 17.01 15.24 30.87
CA LEU A 360 16.78 13.91 31.42
C LEU A 360 18.06 13.38 32.08
N PRO A 361 17.93 12.59 33.16
CA PRO A 361 19.08 11.97 33.80
C PRO A 361 19.76 11.00 32.84
N PHE A 362 21.09 11.04 32.82
CA PHE A 362 21.90 10.06 32.13
C PHE A 362 22.12 8.84 33.05
N PRO A 363 21.62 7.65 32.67
CA PRO A 363 21.52 6.52 33.60
C PRO A 363 22.81 5.68 33.68
N TYR A 364 23.90 6.10 33.03
CA TYR A 364 25.15 5.34 32.97
C TYR A 364 26.31 6.13 33.59
N ASP A 365 27.32 5.41 34.09
CA ASP A 365 28.56 6.03 34.56
C ASP A 365 29.29 6.74 33.40
N LEU A 366 29.79 7.94 33.68
CA LEU A 366 30.73 8.69 32.85
C LEU A 366 32.13 8.62 33.48
N PRO A 367 33.20 8.91 32.71
CA PRO A 367 34.57 8.91 33.25
C PRO A 367 34.73 9.72 34.55
N ASP A 368 34.03 10.86 34.65
CA ASP A 368 34.12 11.81 35.76
C ASP A 368 32.78 12.04 36.51
N SER A 369 31.77 11.19 36.29
CA SER A 369 30.44 11.34 36.91
C SER A 369 29.76 9.98 37.08
N LYS A 370 29.06 9.79 38.20
CA LYS A 370 28.30 8.57 38.46
C LYS A 370 26.93 8.62 37.77
N ALA A 371 26.40 7.45 37.46
CA ALA A 371 25.04 7.31 36.94
C ALA A 371 24.05 8.14 37.76
N GLY A 372 23.23 8.94 37.08
CA GLY A 372 22.26 9.83 37.70
C GLY A 372 22.81 11.15 38.26
N SER A 373 24.13 11.40 38.23
CA SER A 373 24.69 12.71 38.61
C SER A 373 24.91 13.66 37.43
N PHE A 374 24.64 13.21 36.20
CA PHE A 374 24.67 13.99 34.97
C PHE A 374 23.31 13.96 34.28
N GLU A 375 22.93 15.08 33.67
CA GLU A 375 21.76 15.20 32.81
C GLU A 375 22.16 15.65 31.42
N TYR A 376 21.48 15.13 30.40
CA TYR A 376 21.62 15.62 29.03
C TYR A 376 20.37 16.40 28.64
N ARG A 377 20.58 17.47 27.86
CA ARG A 377 19.46 18.19 27.24
C ARG A 377 18.84 17.31 26.17
N VAL A 378 17.53 17.13 26.20
CA VAL A 378 16.83 16.20 25.32
C VAL A 378 16.90 16.70 23.87
N PRO A 379 17.45 15.93 22.91
CA PRO A 379 17.71 16.40 21.55
C PRO A 379 16.44 16.33 20.68
N ILE A 380 15.45 17.16 21.00
CA ILE A 380 14.16 17.25 20.31
C ILE A 380 13.93 18.68 19.85
N ALA A 381 13.52 18.85 18.58
CA ALA A 381 13.34 20.16 17.97
C ALA A 381 12.20 20.95 18.64
N GLY A 382 10.99 20.39 18.70
CA GLY A 382 9.79 21.15 19.09
C GLY A 382 9.18 21.90 17.91
N SER A 383 8.65 23.11 18.14
CA SER A 383 8.00 23.95 17.12
C SER A 383 8.92 24.33 15.96
N GLU A 384 10.22 24.37 16.22
CA GLU A 384 11.29 24.70 15.29
C GLU A 384 11.34 23.72 14.11
N GLY A 385 10.92 22.48 14.32
CA GLY A 385 10.81 21.47 13.26
C GLY A 385 9.78 21.87 12.20
N ALA A 386 8.58 22.29 12.64
CA ALA A 386 7.53 22.79 11.74
C ALA A 386 7.97 24.07 11.01
N VAL A 387 8.63 25.00 11.71
CA VAL A 387 9.18 26.23 11.11
C VAL A 387 10.20 25.92 10.01
N LYS A 388 11.17 25.01 10.28
CA LYS A 388 12.19 24.63 9.31
C LYS A 388 11.63 23.93 8.07
N MET A 389 10.58 23.14 8.26
CA MET A 389 9.89 22.41 7.20
C MET A 389 9.13 23.37 6.28
N ARG A 390 8.47 24.39 6.86
CA ARG A 390 7.75 25.43 6.12
C ARG A 390 8.69 26.39 5.38
N ASP A 391 9.76 26.81 6.05
CA ASP A 391 10.79 27.67 5.48
C ASP A 391 12.18 27.10 5.77
N ARG A 392 12.88 26.71 4.70
CA ARG A 392 14.26 26.22 4.78
C ARG A 392 15.22 27.19 5.48
N ASN A 393 14.90 28.48 5.54
CA ASN A 393 15.68 29.53 6.22
C ASN A 393 15.12 29.93 7.59
N GLY A 394 13.98 29.37 8.03
CA GLY A 394 13.25 29.82 9.22
C GLY A 394 13.97 29.57 10.55
N VAL A 395 14.81 28.53 10.62
CA VAL A 395 15.73 28.28 11.74
C VAL A 395 17.11 27.82 11.22
N PRO A 396 18.23 28.18 11.88
CA PRO A 396 19.55 27.72 11.47
C PRO A 396 19.69 26.20 11.62
N SER A 397 20.38 25.58 10.67
CA SER A 397 20.78 24.16 10.79
C SER A 397 21.87 24.02 11.86
N ASN A 398 22.04 22.82 12.42
CA ASN A 398 23.14 22.44 13.33
C ASN A 398 23.11 23.03 14.75
N GLU A 399 22.10 23.83 15.13
CA GLU A 399 22.00 24.38 16.49
C GLU A 399 21.90 23.28 17.57
N MET A 400 21.28 22.14 17.25
CA MET A 400 21.17 21.01 18.18
C MET A 400 22.52 20.35 18.51
N PHE A 401 23.56 20.52 17.69
CA PHE A 401 24.92 20.04 18.02
C PHE A 401 25.57 20.83 19.16
N LYS A 402 25.01 21.99 19.52
CA LYS A 402 25.48 22.83 20.64
C LYS A 402 24.85 22.46 21.98
N LEU A 403 23.95 21.46 22.02
CA LEU A 403 23.34 21.02 23.27
C LEU A 403 24.39 20.36 24.16
N GLU A 404 24.53 20.87 25.37
CA GLU A 404 25.44 20.33 26.38
C GLU A 404 24.66 19.73 27.54
N GLY A 405 25.19 18.64 28.11
CA GLY A 405 24.71 18.13 29.38
C GLY A 405 25.37 18.84 30.56
N ARG A 406 24.84 18.64 31.76
CA ARG A 406 25.25 19.32 32.99
C ARG A 406 25.29 18.36 34.16
N LYS A 407 26.08 18.67 35.19
CA LYS A 407 25.99 17.92 36.47
C LYS A 407 24.71 18.35 37.20
N THR A 408 24.14 17.42 37.95
CA THR A 408 22.89 17.67 38.69
C THR A 408 23.09 18.68 39.83
N GLU A 409 24.33 18.82 40.31
CA GLU A 409 24.76 19.81 41.31
C GLU A 409 24.84 21.24 40.75
N ASP A 410 24.84 21.41 39.42
CA ASP A 410 24.92 22.71 38.72
C ASP A 410 23.53 23.26 38.33
N LYS A 411 22.45 22.68 38.89
CA LYS A 411 21.05 23.15 38.74
C LYS A 411 20.76 24.31 39.68
#